data_AF-A0A8E0VNA6-F1
#
_entry.id   AF-A0A8E0VNA6-F1
#
_cell.length_a   1.000
_cell.length_b   1.000
_cell.length_c   1.000
_cell.angle_alpha   90.00
_cell.angle_beta   90.00
_cell.angle_gamma   90.00
#
_symmetry.space_group_name_H-M   'P 1'
#
loop_
_entity.id
_entity.type
_entity.pdbx_description
1 polymer ?
#
loop_
_entity_poly.entity_id
_entity_poly.type
_entity_poly.pdbx_seq_one_letter_code
_entity_poly.pdbx_strand_id
1 'polypeptide(L)'
;MLNVQLWNLFILCCFIPPQIQATERSRGSLGPRVFTFVHGDEQAKMNFTSADEYCKHTVGQSRSETTSAGVIQESGMWDGSEDFVGRSKNHSQESDLVLQTRLASVHSYPETLALVKWVSRQEKHSFWIGGTVSKTLNEYMQPIFVLQWTDGSRSDFSFFKLPNEELAGIRVGEHRCVSVDYHSGQWGVHPCSETRYFVCLTVPVLQSSPRGNQLDAPSERMSAKRPAVSMPEPWPISTKRTKPSDSHRRMTAEELRLLLS
;
A
#
# COMPACT_ATOMS: atom_id res chain seq x y z
N MET A 1 42.26 42.65 41.06
CA MET A 1 42.20 43.27 39.72
C MET A 1 42.95 42.33 38.79
N LEU A 2 42.35 41.35 38.09
CA LEU A 2 41.06 41.23 37.38
C LEU A 2 41.19 41.75 35.92
N ASN A 3 40.93 40.87 34.93
CA ASN A 3 41.00 41.06 33.45
C ASN A 3 42.43 41.27 32.89
N VAL A 4 42.85 40.75 31.72
CA VAL A 4 42.35 39.79 30.69
C VAL A 4 43.62 39.09 30.07
N GLN A 5 43.64 38.05 29.22
CA GLN A 5 42.70 37.22 28.41
C GLN A 5 43.22 35.75 28.47
N LEU A 6 42.55 34.63 28.18
CA LEU A 6 41.38 34.28 27.34
C LEU A 6 41.67 34.16 25.81
N TRP A 7 42.13 32.97 25.34
CA TRP A 7 41.81 32.32 24.04
C TRP A 7 42.38 30.87 23.97
N ASN A 8 41.51 29.85 24.12
CA ASN A 8 41.65 28.50 23.54
C ASN A 8 40.41 27.63 23.85
N LEU A 9 39.21 28.12 23.50
CA LEU A 9 38.05 27.24 23.33
C LEU A 9 37.99 26.82 21.86
N PHE A 10 38.62 25.69 21.54
CA PHE A 10 38.29 24.97 20.30
C PHE A 10 36.88 24.39 20.48
N ILE A 11 35.86 25.19 20.16
CA ILE A 11 34.50 24.70 20.03
C ILE A 11 34.49 23.76 18.83
N LEU A 12 34.54 22.47 19.12
CA LEU A 12 34.39 21.41 18.14
C LEU A 12 32.93 21.41 17.67
N CYS A 13 32.59 22.33 16.76
CA CYS A 13 31.30 22.33 16.09
C CYS A 13 31.15 21.02 15.34
N CYS A 14 30.42 20.08 15.94
CA CYS A 14 29.98 18.85 15.28
C CYS A 14 29.03 19.25 14.14
N PHE A 15 29.61 19.48 12.95
CA PHE A 15 28.90 19.58 11.69
C PHE A 15 28.30 18.20 11.36
N ILE A 16 27.23 17.85 12.08
CA ILE A 16 26.26 16.88 11.60
C ILE A 16 25.61 17.56 10.39
N PRO A 17 25.80 17.06 9.15
CA PRO A 17 25.16 17.68 7.99
C PRO A 17 23.64 17.58 8.16
N PRO A 18 22.87 18.62 7.80
CA PRO A 18 21.42 18.56 7.86
C PRO A 18 20.94 17.44 6.94
N GLN A 19 20.13 16.51 7.48
CA GLN A 19 19.52 15.44 6.70
C GLN A 19 18.59 16.05 5.65
N ILE A 20 18.87 15.80 4.36
CA ILE A 20 18.09 16.37 3.27
C ILE A 20 17.03 15.35 2.87
N GLN A 21 15.92 15.32 3.61
CA GLN A 21 14.72 14.58 3.20
C GLN A 21 13.75 15.51 2.47
N ALA A 22 13.38 15.15 1.25
CA ALA A 22 12.41 15.83 0.42
C ALA A 22 11.13 14.99 0.29
N THR A 23 9.98 15.66 0.19
CA THR A 23 8.71 15.01 -0.17
C THR A 23 8.04 15.74 -1.32
N GLU A 24 7.82 15.05 -2.43
CA GLU A 24 7.10 15.57 -3.58
C GLU A 24 5.68 15.00 -3.58
N ARG A 25 4.66 15.85 -3.79
CA ARG A 25 3.26 15.40 -3.94
C ARG A 25 2.84 15.49 -5.40
N SER A 26 2.11 14.50 -5.88
CA SER A 26 1.64 14.41 -7.27
C SER A 26 0.69 15.54 -7.71
N ARG A 27 0.08 16.29 -6.79
CA ARG A 27 -0.77 17.48 -7.07
C ARG A 27 -1.82 17.25 -8.18
N GLY A 28 -2.47 16.09 -8.19
CA GLY A 28 -3.51 15.74 -9.17
C GLY A 28 -3.01 15.23 -10.54
N SER A 29 -1.70 15.24 -10.81
CA SER A 29 -1.13 14.72 -12.07
C SER A 29 -1.36 13.21 -12.31
N LEU A 30 -1.74 12.48 -11.25
CA LEU A 30 -2.07 11.05 -11.25
C LEU A 30 -3.58 10.80 -11.02
N GLY A 31 -4.42 11.79 -11.33
CA GLY A 31 -5.86 11.74 -11.11
C GLY A 31 -6.26 11.99 -9.64
N PRO A 32 -7.37 11.41 -9.15
CA PRO A 32 -7.89 11.69 -7.82
C PRO A 32 -7.10 11.03 -6.67
N ARG A 33 -6.11 10.18 -6.97
CA ARG A 33 -5.29 9.49 -5.97
C ARG A 33 -4.05 10.32 -5.65
N VAL A 34 -3.85 10.65 -4.37
CA VAL A 34 -2.76 11.52 -3.93
C VAL A 34 -1.54 10.67 -3.59
N PHE A 35 -0.57 10.65 -4.49
CA PHE A 35 0.74 10.04 -4.23
C PHE A 35 1.72 11.06 -3.66
N THR A 36 2.54 10.62 -2.70
CA THR A 36 3.66 11.37 -2.11
C THR A 36 4.93 10.55 -2.24
N PHE A 37 5.92 11.06 -2.97
CA PHE A 37 7.22 10.44 -3.16
C PHE A 37 8.20 10.97 -2.10
N VAL A 38 8.86 10.06 -1.40
CA VAL A 38 9.78 10.37 -0.30
C VAL A 38 11.20 10.03 -0.74
N HIS A 39 12.04 11.06 -0.84
CA HIS A 39 13.40 10.97 -1.37
C HIS A 39 14.35 11.95 -0.65
N GLY A 40 15.60 12.07 -1.08
CA GLY A 40 16.55 12.95 -0.42
C GLY A 40 18.01 12.59 -0.64
N ASP A 41 18.76 12.50 0.45
CA ASP A 41 20.05 11.81 0.53
C ASP A 41 19.88 10.29 0.81
N GLU A 42 20.98 9.56 1.03
CA GLU A 42 20.93 8.13 1.38
C GLU A 42 20.20 7.82 2.69
N GLN A 43 20.09 8.78 3.61
CA GLN A 43 19.43 8.60 4.92
C GLN A 43 17.89 8.70 4.80
N ALA A 44 17.38 9.29 3.71
CA ALA A 44 15.96 9.23 3.36
C ALA A 44 15.53 7.88 2.75
N LYS A 45 16.46 6.95 2.48
CA LYS A 45 16.14 5.58 2.01
C LYS A 45 15.78 4.70 3.21
N MET A 46 14.62 4.04 3.16
CA MET A 46 14.09 3.23 4.27
C MET A 46 13.86 1.78 3.86
N ASN A 47 13.93 0.87 4.84
CA ASN A 47 13.45 -0.50 4.64
C ASN A 47 11.92 -0.50 4.47
N PHE A 48 11.35 -1.54 3.88
CA PHE A 48 9.94 -1.58 3.50
C PHE A 48 8.98 -1.34 4.69
N THR A 49 9.26 -1.96 5.84
CA THR A 49 8.42 -1.81 7.03
C THR A 49 8.49 -0.39 7.58
N SER A 50 9.69 0.19 7.71
CA SER A 50 9.86 1.57 8.15
C SER A 50 9.25 2.59 7.18
N ALA A 51 9.28 2.31 5.88
CA ALA A 51 8.65 3.14 4.85
C ALA A 51 7.11 3.12 4.97
N ASP A 52 6.50 1.95 5.20
CA ASP A 52 5.04 1.82 5.41
C ASP A 52 4.59 2.48 6.74
N GLU A 53 5.39 2.40 7.81
CA GLU A 53 5.13 3.18 9.04
C GLU A 53 5.28 4.69 8.83
N TYR A 54 6.28 5.15 8.06
CA TYR A 54 6.39 6.57 7.70
C TYR A 54 5.17 7.03 6.89
N CYS A 55 4.67 6.22 5.96
CA CYS A 55 3.44 6.52 5.23
C CYS A 55 2.24 6.65 6.19
N LYS A 56 2.07 5.73 7.14
CA LYS A 56 0.97 5.78 8.14
C LYS A 56 1.03 7.00 9.08
N HIS A 57 2.23 7.33 9.56
CA HIS A 57 2.39 8.23 10.70
C HIS A 57 2.97 9.61 10.38
N THR A 58 3.53 9.82 9.18
CA THR A 58 4.09 11.13 8.78
C THR A 58 3.36 11.74 7.59
N VAL A 59 2.99 10.94 6.58
CA VAL A 59 2.43 11.48 5.33
C VAL A 59 0.93 11.76 5.47
N GLY A 60 0.60 13.05 5.46
CA GLY A 60 -0.76 13.58 5.67
C GLY A 60 -0.88 14.40 6.95
N GLN A 61 0.03 14.20 7.91
CA GLN A 61 0.15 15.09 9.07
C GLN A 61 0.82 16.40 8.64
N SER A 62 0.00 17.39 8.29
CA SER A 62 0.48 18.76 8.07
C SER A 62 0.99 19.33 9.39
N ARG A 63 2.31 19.56 9.48
CA ARG A 63 2.79 20.66 10.32
C ARG A 63 2.04 21.93 9.90
N SER A 64 1.37 22.58 10.84
CA SER A 64 0.97 23.98 10.70
C SER A 64 2.24 24.83 10.77
N GLU A 65 2.97 24.95 9.67
CA GLU A 65 4.12 25.85 9.59
C GLU A 65 3.62 27.28 9.46
N THR A 66 3.45 27.93 10.63
CA THR A 66 3.02 29.32 10.78
C THR A 66 4.08 30.30 10.27
N THR A 67 4.32 30.28 8.95
CA THR A 67 5.14 31.26 8.23
C THR A 67 4.22 32.37 7.72
N SER A 68 4.45 33.58 8.22
CA SER A 68 3.64 34.75 7.93
C SER A 68 3.98 35.38 6.57
N ALA A 69 2.97 36.01 5.95
CA ALA A 69 3.02 36.78 4.71
C ALA A 69 3.32 36.00 3.41
N GLY A 70 2.25 35.70 2.65
CA GLY A 70 2.34 35.12 1.31
C GLY A 70 0.97 34.88 0.66
N VAL A 71 0.28 35.95 0.26
CA VAL A 71 -1.04 35.82 -0.40
C VAL A 71 -0.88 35.28 -1.81
N ILE A 72 -1.32 34.03 -2.03
CA ILE A 72 -1.80 33.56 -3.34
C ILE A 72 -3.17 32.92 -3.11
N GLN A 73 -4.17 33.45 -3.81
CA GLN A 73 -5.55 32.98 -3.79
C GLN A 73 -5.86 32.31 -5.13
N GLU A 74 -5.94 30.98 -5.15
CA GLU A 74 -6.55 30.25 -6.28
C GLU A 74 -7.70 29.38 -5.76
N SER A 75 -8.92 29.74 -6.18
CA SER A 75 -10.15 29.07 -5.79
C SER A 75 -10.38 27.81 -6.63
N GLY A 76 -10.41 26.64 -5.99
CA GLY A 76 -10.31 25.35 -6.69
C GLY A 76 -10.99 24.15 -6.02
N MET A 77 -12.23 24.32 -5.53
CA MET A 77 -13.14 23.21 -5.18
C MET A 77 -12.73 22.28 -4.02
N TRP A 78 -12.38 22.86 -2.87
CA TRP A 78 -12.74 22.34 -1.53
C TRP A 78 -12.83 23.53 -0.56
N ASP A 79 -13.99 24.18 -0.50
CA ASP A 79 -14.34 25.19 0.51
C ASP A 79 -15.57 24.66 1.28
N GLY A 80 -15.49 24.64 2.61
CA GLY A 80 -16.33 23.76 3.43
C GLY A 80 -15.98 23.72 4.91
N SER A 81 -15.91 24.89 5.54
CA SER A 81 -15.86 25.12 7.01
C SER A 81 -14.75 24.41 7.82
N GLU A 82 -13.74 25.18 8.21
CA GLU A 82 -13.40 25.24 9.65
C GLU A 82 -14.39 26.19 10.37
N ASP A 83 -14.38 26.20 11.71
CA ASP A 83 -15.30 26.93 12.61
C ASP A 83 -16.78 26.46 12.69
N PHE A 84 -17.02 25.39 13.48
CA PHE A 84 -18.22 25.34 14.33
C PHE A 84 -18.01 24.64 15.67
N VAL A 85 -17.51 25.38 16.68
CA VAL A 85 -17.55 24.95 18.09
C VAL A 85 -18.99 25.09 18.61
N GLY A 86 -19.86 24.17 18.17
CA GLY A 86 -21.31 24.25 18.40
C GLY A 86 -21.95 22.91 18.69
N ARG A 87 -22.12 22.64 20.00
CA ARG A 87 -22.78 21.45 20.57
C ARG A 87 -24.18 21.21 19.99
N SER A 88 -24.30 20.25 19.06
CA SER A 88 -25.58 19.68 18.63
C SER A 88 -25.53 18.16 18.70
N LYS A 89 -26.47 17.54 19.42
CA LYS A 89 -26.69 16.08 19.40
C LYS A 89 -27.83 15.79 18.43
N ASN A 90 -27.51 15.24 17.25
CA ASN A 90 -28.46 14.50 16.43
C ASN A 90 -27.72 13.36 15.73
N HIS A 91 -28.29 12.15 15.76
CA HIS A 91 -27.70 10.97 15.10
C HIS A 91 -28.14 10.89 13.65
N SER A 92 -27.42 11.56 12.74
CA SER A 92 -27.18 11.01 11.41
C SER A 92 -26.15 9.88 11.53
N GLN A 93 -26.31 8.79 10.77
CA GLN A 93 -25.30 7.74 10.67
C GLN A 93 -24.33 8.08 9.54
N GLU A 94 -23.60 9.17 9.75
CA GLU A 94 -22.63 9.69 8.81
C GLU A 94 -21.35 8.84 8.92
N SER A 95 -20.95 8.24 7.81
CA SER A 95 -19.75 7.40 7.71
C SER A 95 -18.52 8.29 7.55
N ASP A 96 -17.79 8.49 8.64
CA ASP A 96 -16.61 9.36 8.69
C ASP A 96 -15.58 8.98 7.62
N LEU A 97 -15.25 9.94 6.75
CA LEU A 97 -14.38 9.79 5.59
C LEU A 97 -12.96 10.17 5.99
N VAL A 98 -12.23 9.21 6.55
CA VAL A 98 -10.88 9.46 7.07
C VAL A 98 -9.85 9.17 5.98
N LEU A 99 -8.85 10.06 5.85
CA LEU A 99 -7.72 9.84 4.95
C LEU A 99 -6.77 8.79 5.55
N GLN A 100 -6.58 7.67 4.84
CA GLN A 100 -5.58 6.67 5.17
C GLN A 100 -4.40 6.78 4.18
N THR A 101 -3.18 6.76 4.72
CA THR A 101 -1.95 6.75 3.91
C THR A 101 -1.15 5.47 4.17
N ARG A 102 -0.70 4.81 3.11
CA ARG A 102 0.16 3.59 3.12
C ARG A 102 1.21 3.67 2.00
N LEU A 103 2.12 2.70 1.90
CA LEU A 103 2.88 2.52 0.65
C LEU A 103 1.91 2.29 -0.53
N ALA A 104 2.28 2.79 -1.71
CA ALA A 104 1.35 2.88 -2.84
C ALA A 104 0.94 1.52 -3.43
N SER A 105 -0.36 1.24 -3.46
CA SER A 105 -0.95 0.21 -4.31
C SER A 105 -1.02 0.68 -5.77
N VAL A 106 -0.89 -0.24 -6.74
CA VAL A 106 -0.89 0.09 -8.17
C VAL A 106 -1.72 -0.93 -8.96
N HIS A 107 -2.81 -0.48 -9.58
CA HIS A 107 -3.83 -1.36 -10.17
C HIS A 107 -3.88 -1.35 -11.70
N SER A 108 -3.01 -0.58 -12.36
CA SER A 108 -3.01 -0.53 -13.82
C SER A 108 -1.67 -0.13 -14.44
N TYR A 109 -1.51 -0.47 -15.73
CA TYR A 109 -0.35 -0.04 -16.52
C TYR A 109 -0.30 1.49 -16.73
N PRO A 110 -1.40 2.21 -17.06
CA PRO A 110 -1.38 3.68 -17.13
C PRO A 110 -0.96 4.35 -15.82
N GLU A 111 -1.40 3.81 -14.68
CA GLU A 111 -1.00 4.28 -13.36
C GLU A 111 0.50 4.06 -13.12
N THR A 112 1.02 2.86 -13.42
CA THR A 112 2.46 2.56 -13.33
C THR A 112 3.27 3.53 -14.21
N LEU A 113 2.84 3.75 -15.45
CA LEU A 113 3.51 4.63 -16.40
C LEU A 113 3.47 6.10 -15.96
N ALA A 114 2.37 6.58 -15.39
CA ALA A 114 2.23 7.95 -14.92
C ALA A 114 3.04 8.19 -13.63
N LEU A 115 2.97 7.25 -12.68
CA LEU A 115 3.77 7.23 -11.45
C LEU A 115 5.27 7.31 -11.76
N VAL A 116 5.75 6.47 -12.69
CA VAL A 116 7.16 6.45 -13.10
C VAL A 116 7.55 7.75 -13.79
N LYS A 117 6.75 8.28 -14.73
CA LYS A 117 7.03 9.58 -15.41
C LYS A 117 7.11 10.78 -14.46
N TRP A 118 6.44 10.70 -13.31
CA TRP A 118 6.51 11.70 -12.26
C TRP A 118 7.79 11.53 -11.43
N VAL A 119 8.06 10.32 -10.93
CA VAL A 119 9.19 9.99 -10.05
C VAL A 119 10.56 9.98 -10.76
N SER A 120 10.61 9.73 -12.08
CA SER A 120 11.83 9.53 -12.88
C SER A 120 12.73 10.77 -13.04
N ARG A 121 12.46 11.86 -12.31
CA ARG A 121 13.26 13.10 -12.30
C ARG A 121 14.42 13.06 -11.32
N GLN A 122 14.37 12.18 -10.31
CA GLN A 122 15.17 12.31 -9.10
C GLN A 122 16.35 11.31 -9.02
N GLU A 123 16.19 10.04 -9.42
CA GLU A 123 17.25 9.03 -9.30
C GLU A 123 17.20 7.92 -10.38
N LYS A 124 18.16 6.98 -10.37
CA LYS A 124 18.35 5.90 -11.37
C LYS A 124 18.02 4.48 -10.88
N HIS A 125 17.62 4.29 -9.62
CA HIS A 125 17.49 2.96 -9.02
C HIS A 125 16.04 2.43 -9.10
N SER A 126 15.51 1.83 -8.02
CA SER A 126 14.11 1.40 -7.94
C SER A 126 13.52 1.70 -6.55
N PHE A 127 12.26 2.12 -6.51
CA PHE A 127 11.57 2.64 -5.31
C PHE A 127 10.53 1.66 -4.77
N TRP A 128 10.30 1.64 -3.44
CA TRP A 128 9.26 0.82 -2.85
C TRP A 128 7.85 1.31 -3.20
N ILE A 129 6.99 0.35 -3.57
CA ILE A 129 5.54 0.47 -3.59
C ILE A 129 4.96 -0.53 -2.57
N GLY A 130 3.67 -0.48 -2.26
CA GLY A 130 3.06 -1.23 -1.15
C GLY A 130 2.89 -2.73 -1.37
N GLY A 131 3.58 -3.32 -2.35
CA GLY A 131 3.42 -4.72 -2.72
C GLY A 131 4.34 -5.64 -1.93
N THR A 132 3.82 -6.76 -1.44
CA THR A 132 4.61 -7.91 -1.00
C THR A 132 4.25 -9.14 -1.83
N VAL A 133 5.24 -9.97 -2.17
CA VAL A 133 5.05 -11.23 -2.87
C VAL A 133 5.49 -12.37 -1.97
N SER A 134 4.56 -13.27 -1.64
CA SER A 134 4.87 -14.53 -0.96
C SER A 134 4.80 -15.70 -1.95
N LYS A 135 5.59 -16.75 -1.70
CA LYS A 135 5.51 -18.01 -2.45
C LYS A 135 4.93 -19.08 -1.54
N THR A 136 3.79 -19.64 -1.93
CA THR A 136 3.07 -20.68 -1.18
C THR A 136 2.75 -21.87 -2.07
N LEU A 137 2.14 -22.92 -1.52
CA LEU A 137 1.62 -24.05 -2.29
C LEU A 137 0.09 -23.91 -2.44
N ASN A 138 -0.44 -24.29 -3.60
CA ASN A 138 -1.88 -24.51 -3.76
C ASN A 138 -2.30 -25.89 -3.23
N GLU A 139 -3.59 -26.19 -3.30
CA GLU A 139 -4.19 -27.48 -2.89
C GLU A 139 -3.58 -28.71 -3.59
N TYR A 140 -2.94 -28.50 -4.74
CA TYR A 140 -2.27 -29.53 -5.56
C TYR A 140 -0.74 -29.58 -5.32
N MET A 141 -0.25 -28.96 -4.23
CA MET A 141 1.18 -28.85 -3.88
C MET A 141 2.05 -28.14 -4.92
N GLN A 142 1.45 -27.34 -5.82
CA GLN A 142 2.18 -26.56 -6.82
C GLN A 142 2.56 -25.18 -6.27
N PRO A 143 3.78 -24.68 -6.54
CA PRO A 143 4.20 -23.35 -6.09
C PRO A 143 3.43 -22.26 -6.82
N ILE A 144 2.77 -21.38 -6.06
CA ILE A 144 2.09 -20.18 -6.55
C ILE A 144 2.67 -18.93 -5.87
N PHE A 145 2.61 -17.80 -6.59
CA PHE A 145 3.00 -16.50 -6.07
C PHE A 145 1.76 -15.69 -5.73
N VAL A 146 1.72 -15.13 -4.52
CA VAL A 146 0.61 -14.30 -4.04
C VAL A 146 1.14 -12.90 -3.75
N LEU A 147 0.74 -11.96 -4.59
CA LEU A 147 0.90 -10.52 -4.34
C LEU A 147 -0.14 -10.08 -3.29
N GLN A 148 0.25 -9.18 -2.40
CA GLN A 148 -0.61 -8.52 -1.42
C GLN A 148 -0.22 -7.04 -1.32
N TRP A 149 -1.19 -6.15 -1.09
CA TRP A 149 -0.94 -4.72 -0.90
C TRP A 149 -1.06 -4.32 0.58
N THR A 150 -0.20 -3.42 1.07
CA THR A 150 -0.22 -3.01 2.48
C THR A 150 -1.48 -2.23 2.88
N ASP A 151 -2.17 -1.60 1.93
CA ASP A 151 -3.48 -0.95 2.12
C ASP A 151 -4.67 -1.93 2.13
N GLY A 152 -4.45 -3.23 1.86
CA GLY A 152 -5.52 -4.23 1.78
C GLY A 152 -6.34 -4.17 0.50
N SER A 153 -5.93 -3.38 -0.50
CA SER A 153 -6.54 -3.38 -1.83
C SER A 153 -6.34 -4.71 -2.56
N ARG A 154 -7.10 -4.92 -3.65
CA ARG A 154 -7.08 -6.19 -4.41
C ARG A 154 -5.83 -6.29 -5.28
N SER A 155 -5.15 -7.42 -5.24
CA SER A 155 -4.03 -7.75 -6.13
C SER A 155 -4.53 -8.28 -7.47
N ASP A 156 -5.21 -7.42 -8.23
CA ASP A 156 -5.81 -7.71 -9.54
C ASP A 156 -4.90 -7.40 -10.74
N PHE A 157 -3.86 -6.59 -10.54
CA PHE A 157 -2.85 -6.23 -11.53
C PHE A 157 -1.44 -6.62 -11.06
N SER A 158 -0.55 -6.96 -11.99
CA SER A 158 0.87 -7.10 -11.72
C SER A 158 1.71 -6.74 -12.95
N PHE A 159 2.85 -6.06 -12.75
CA PHE A 159 3.75 -5.64 -13.82
C PHE A 159 5.19 -6.15 -13.63
N PHE A 160 5.32 -7.38 -13.11
CA PHE A 160 6.59 -8.08 -13.05
C PHE A 160 7.09 -8.41 -14.46
N LYS A 161 8.37 -8.13 -14.72
CA LYS A 161 9.07 -8.62 -15.91
C LYS A 161 9.06 -10.15 -15.91
N LEU A 162 8.72 -10.80 -17.03
CA LEU A 162 8.82 -12.25 -17.16
C LEU A 162 9.80 -12.64 -18.29
N PRO A 163 10.63 -13.69 -18.11
CA PRO A 163 10.83 -14.46 -16.87
C PRO A 163 11.50 -13.61 -15.77
N ASN A 164 11.20 -13.91 -14.51
CA ASN A 164 11.79 -13.25 -13.34
C ASN A 164 12.60 -14.24 -12.51
N GLU A 165 13.92 -14.07 -12.49
CA GLU A 165 14.83 -14.93 -11.74
C GLU A 165 14.78 -14.66 -10.22
N GLU A 166 14.61 -13.39 -9.80
CA GLU A 166 14.44 -13.02 -8.39
C GLU A 166 13.20 -13.69 -7.78
N LEU A 167 12.08 -13.67 -8.53
CA LEU A 167 10.81 -14.28 -8.17
C LEU A 167 10.93 -15.82 -8.14
N ALA A 168 11.60 -16.41 -9.14
CA ALA A 168 11.85 -17.85 -9.17
C ALA A 168 12.64 -18.33 -7.93
N GLY A 169 13.63 -17.54 -7.50
CA GLY A 169 14.51 -17.82 -6.36
C GLY A 169 13.86 -17.74 -4.96
N ILE A 170 12.66 -17.16 -4.83
CA ILE A 170 11.90 -17.13 -3.56
C ILE A 170 11.62 -18.58 -3.10
N ARG A 171 11.76 -18.87 -1.80
CA ARG A 171 11.44 -20.18 -1.20
C ARG A 171 9.97 -20.26 -0.78
N VAL A 172 9.43 -21.47 -0.65
CA VAL A 172 8.07 -21.65 -0.10
C VAL A 172 8.04 -21.17 1.36
N GLY A 173 7.09 -20.30 1.71
CA GLY A 173 7.00 -19.63 3.00
C GLY A 173 7.85 -18.35 3.12
N GLU A 174 8.68 -18.03 2.12
CA GLU A 174 9.41 -16.76 2.04
C GLU A 174 8.52 -15.67 1.39
N HIS A 175 8.74 -14.43 1.80
CA HIS A 175 8.16 -13.25 1.17
C HIS A 175 9.25 -12.24 0.76
N ARG A 176 8.97 -11.47 -0.29
CA ARG A 176 9.78 -10.36 -0.80
C ARG A 176 8.92 -9.12 -0.94
N CYS A 177 9.56 -7.97 -1.02
CA CYS A 177 8.92 -6.68 -1.18
C CYS A 177 9.11 -6.16 -2.61
N VAL A 178 8.10 -5.45 -3.12
CA VAL A 178 8.02 -5.04 -4.53
C VAL A 178 8.57 -3.64 -4.72
N SER A 179 9.51 -3.48 -5.64
CA SER A 179 9.99 -2.16 -6.09
C SER A 179 9.65 -1.89 -7.55
N VAL A 180 9.65 -0.62 -7.94
CA VAL A 180 9.45 -0.16 -9.32
C VAL A 180 10.71 0.51 -9.83
N ASP A 181 11.23 0.05 -10.97
CA ASP A 181 12.37 0.64 -11.67
C ASP A 181 12.05 2.03 -12.27
N TYR A 182 12.90 3.03 -12.03
CA TYR A 182 12.64 4.44 -12.43
C TYR A 182 12.63 4.65 -13.95
N HIS A 183 13.21 3.73 -14.72
CA HIS A 183 13.39 3.89 -16.17
C HIS A 183 12.35 3.12 -17.00
N SER A 184 12.10 1.86 -16.65
CA SER A 184 11.21 0.95 -17.37
C SER A 184 9.83 0.79 -16.72
N GLY A 185 9.69 1.17 -15.45
CA GLY A 185 8.49 0.92 -14.64
C GLY A 185 8.22 -0.55 -14.33
N GLN A 186 9.12 -1.47 -14.69
CA GLN A 186 8.98 -2.89 -14.39
C GLN A 186 9.11 -3.14 -12.88
N TRP A 187 8.35 -4.11 -12.38
CA TRP A 187 8.37 -4.46 -10.96
C TRP A 187 9.45 -5.52 -10.68
N GLY A 188 10.29 -5.27 -9.67
CA GLY A 188 11.30 -6.19 -9.13
C GLY A 188 10.91 -6.70 -7.74
N VAL A 189 11.58 -7.76 -7.25
CA VAL A 189 11.29 -8.35 -5.92
C VAL A 189 12.54 -8.56 -5.08
N HIS A 190 12.64 -7.80 -3.99
CA HIS A 190 13.86 -7.72 -3.19
C HIS A 190 13.62 -8.05 -1.71
N PRO A 191 14.67 -8.39 -0.93
CA PRO A 191 14.57 -8.52 0.51
C PRO A 191 14.01 -7.24 1.13
N CYS A 192 12.98 -7.35 1.97
CA CYS A 192 12.29 -6.22 2.60
C CYS A 192 13.18 -5.37 3.53
N SER A 193 14.37 -5.87 3.87
CA SER A 193 15.43 -5.20 4.63
C SER A 193 16.26 -4.20 3.84
N GLU A 194 16.20 -4.19 2.50
CA GLU A 194 16.91 -3.21 1.68
C GLU A 194 16.37 -1.80 1.87
N THR A 195 17.24 -0.79 1.87
CA THR A 195 16.84 0.62 1.97
C THR A 195 16.61 1.23 0.59
N ARG A 196 15.43 1.81 0.36
CA ARG A 196 15.06 2.49 -0.90
C ARG A 196 14.24 3.74 -0.63
N TYR A 197 14.19 4.65 -1.60
CA TYR A 197 13.13 5.67 -1.66
C TYR A 197 11.78 4.99 -1.91
N PHE A 198 10.70 5.67 -1.61
CA PHE A 198 9.37 5.05 -1.57
C PHE A 198 8.25 6.02 -1.91
N VAL A 199 7.14 5.48 -2.42
CA VAL A 199 5.93 6.26 -2.69
C VAL A 199 4.83 5.85 -1.72
N CYS A 200 4.32 6.81 -0.98
CA CYS A 200 3.09 6.69 -0.22
C CYS A 200 1.88 7.06 -1.11
N LEU A 201 0.74 6.41 -0.87
CA LEU A 201 -0.56 6.74 -1.43
C LEU A 201 -1.50 7.13 -0.28
N THR A 202 -2.16 8.28 -0.39
CA THR A 202 -3.26 8.70 0.47
C THR A 202 -4.59 8.50 -0.26
N VAL A 203 -5.54 7.82 0.39
CA VAL A 203 -6.91 7.57 -0.09
C VAL A 203 -7.94 7.82 1.02
N PRO A 204 -9.14 8.33 0.70
CA PRO A 204 -10.25 8.39 1.65
C PRO A 204 -10.81 6.99 1.88
N VAL A 205 -11.01 6.61 3.15
CA VAL A 205 -11.65 5.35 3.56
C VAL A 205 -12.82 5.62 4.50
N LEU A 206 -13.89 4.84 4.36
CA LEU A 206 -15.08 4.94 5.20
C LEU A 206 -14.82 4.23 6.53
N GLN A 207 -14.78 4.97 7.65
CA GLN A 207 -14.70 4.34 8.97
C GLN A 207 -16.04 3.74 9.38
N SER A 208 -16.15 2.42 9.27
CA SER A 208 -17.22 1.66 9.94
C SER A 208 -16.95 1.64 11.45
N SER A 209 -17.50 2.62 12.18
CA SER A 209 -17.43 2.65 13.64
C SER A 209 -17.92 1.33 14.26
N PRO A 210 -17.10 0.58 15.00
CA PRO A 210 -17.51 -0.66 15.64
C PRO A 210 -18.41 -0.34 16.83
N ARG A 211 -19.72 -0.27 16.61
CA ARG A 211 -20.70 -0.21 17.70
C ARG A 211 -20.56 -1.49 18.53
N GLY A 212 -20.02 -1.35 19.73
CA GLY A 212 -19.69 -2.47 20.60
C GLY A 212 -20.95 -3.19 21.10
N ASN A 213 -21.31 -4.30 20.45
CA ASN A 213 -22.16 -5.32 21.07
C ASN A 213 -21.30 -6.19 21.99
N GLN A 214 -20.97 -5.63 23.16
CA GLN A 214 -20.54 -6.42 24.31
C GLN A 214 -21.72 -7.29 24.75
N LEU A 215 -21.81 -8.50 24.21
CA LEU A 215 -22.66 -9.55 24.77
C LEU A 215 -21.88 -10.23 25.88
N ASP A 216 -22.25 -9.92 27.13
CA ASP A 216 -21.62 -10.48 28.30
C ASP A 216 -21.75 -12.01 28.32
N ALA A 217 -20.61 -12.69 28.38
CA ALA A 217 -20.53 -14.14 28.52
C ALA A 217 -20.35 -14.50 30.02
N PRO A 218 -21.35 -15.10 30.69
CA PRO A 218 -21.21 -15.49 32.09
C PRO A 218 -20.11 -16.54 32.28
N SER A 219 -19.17 -16.26 33.19
CA SER A 219 -18.08 -17.18 33.51
C SER A 219 -18.54 -18.24 34.52
N GLU A 220 -19.03 -19.39 34.03
CA GLU A 220 -19.15 -20.60 34.86
C GLU A 220 -18.20 -21.72 34.41
N ARG A 221 -17.37 -22.18 35.35
CA ARG A 221 -16.68 -23.47 35.26
C ARG A 221 -17.46 -24.47 36.13
N MET A 222 -17.89 -25.61 35.56
CA MET A 222 -17.49 -26.96 36.02
C MET A 222 -18.26 -28.12 35.32
N SER A 223 -17.66 -29.31 35.41
CA SER A 223 -18.27 -30.65 35.26
C SER A 223 -18.95 -31.07 33.94
N ALA A 224 -18.12 -31.64 33.07
CA ALA A 224 -18.23 -33.04 32.61
C ALA A 224 -19.63 -33.66 32.38
N LYS A 225 -20.08 -33.64 31.11
CA LYS A 225 -20.38 -34.86 30.32
C LYS A 225 -20.62 -34.50 28.85
N ARG A 226 -19.96 -35.18 27.91
CA ARG A 226 -20.36 -35.20 26.49
C ARG A 226 -21.30 -36.40 26.27
N PRO A 227 -22.58 -36.21 25.92
CA PRO A 227 -23.29 -37.22 25.15
C PRO A 227 -22.67 -37.27 23.73
N ALA A 228 -22.56 -38.47 23.15
CA ALA A 228 -22.10 -38.61 21.77
C ALA A 228 -23.25 -38.21 20.82
N VAL A 229 -23.04 -37.20 19.98
CA VAL A 229 -23.96 -36.88 18.89
C VAL A 229 -23.64 -37.82 17.72
N SER A 230 -24.64 -38.59 17.30
CA SER A 230 -24.54 -39.49 16.15
C SER A 230 -24.39 -38.71 14.85
N MET A 231 -23.35 -39.03 14.08
CA MET A 231 -23.15 -38.50 12.72
C MET A 231 -24.20 -39.09 11.77
N PRO A 232 -24.89 -38.28 10.93
CA PRO A 232 -25.76 -38.80 9.88
C PRO A 232 -24.97 -39.60 8.82
N GLU A 233 -25.58 -40.66 8.30
CA GLU A 233 -25.00 -41.47 7.21
C GLU A 233 -24.96 -40.71 5.86
N PRO A 234 -24.08 -41.12 4.92
CA PRO A 234 -23.83 -40.36 3.70
C PRO A 234 -24.97 -40.41 2.68
N TRP A 235 -25.08 -39.33 1.91
CA TRP A 235 -26.04 -39.18 0.82
C TRP A 235 -25.84 -40.25 -0.28
N PRO A 236 -26.92 -40.86 -0.82
CA PRO A 236 -26.81 -41.87 -1.86
C PRO A 236 -26.34 -41.26 -3.19
N ILE A 237 -25.32 -41.89 -3.80
CA ILE A 237 -24.72 -41.44 -5.07
C ILE A 237 -25.71 -41.71 -6.23
N SER A 238 -26.41 -40.68 -6.68
CA SER A 238 -27.30 -40.75 -7.85
C SER A 238 -26.50 -40.81 -9.16
N THR A 239 -26.25 -42.02 -9.65
CA THR A 239 -25.53 -42.31 -10.91
C THR A 239 -26.34 -41.99 -12.18
N LYS A 240 -26.63 -40.71 -12.42
CA LYS A 240 -27.16 -40.25 -13.73
C LYS A 240 -26.03 -39.78 -14.64
N ARG A 241 -25.78 -40.61 -15.67
CA ARG A 241 -24.69 -40.50 -16.64
C ARG A 241 -25.01 -39.48 -17.74
N THR A 242 -24.93 -38.18 -17.42
CA THR A 242 -25.07 -37.10 -18.41
C THR A 242 -23.94 -37.17 -19.44
N LYS A 243 -24.27 -37.20 -20.73
CA LYS A 243 -23.26 -37.15 -21.81
C LYS A 243 -22.66 -35.74 -21.88
N PRO A 244 -21.34 -35.59 -22.15
CA PRO A 244 -20.81 -34.30 -22.58
C PRO A 244 -21.39 -33.95 -23.96
N SER A 245 -21.78 -32.70 -24.15
CA SER A 245 -22.17 -32.14 -25.45
C SER A 245 -20.99 -31.37 -26.05
N ASP A 246 -20.28 -31.99 -27.00
CA ASP A 246 -19.20 -31.31 -27.73
C ASP A 246 -19.75 -30.14 -28.57
N SER A 247 -19.36 -28.91 -28.23
CA SER A 247 -19.61 -27.73 -29.09
C SER A 247 -18.68 -26.54 -28.87
N HIS A 248 -17.47 -26.75 -28.32
CA HIS A 248 -16.44 -25.70 -28.36
C HIS A 248 -15.71 -25.69 -29.72
N ARG A 249 -16.42 -25.21 -30.76
CA ARG A 249 -15.84 -24.86 -32.06
C ARG A 249 -14.75 -23.80 -31.83
N ARG A 250 -13.49 -24.17 -31.99
CA ARG A 250 -12.39 -23.20 -32.07
C ARG A 250 -12.59 -22.35 -33.33
N MET A 251 -12.63 -21.03 -33.16
CA MET A 251 -12.61 -20.10 -34.30
C MET A 251 -11.32 -20.26 -35.09
N THR A 252 -11.45 -20.17 -36.42
CA THR A 252 -10.36 -20.14 -37.37
C THR A 252 -9.79 -18.73 -37.50
N ALA A 253 -8.55 -18.61 -38.01
CA ALA A 253 -7.87 -17.33 -38.15
C ALA A 253 -8.62 -16.32 -39.04
N GLU A 254 -9.37 -16.79 -40.04
CA GLU A 254 -10.10 -15.92 -40.98
C GLU A 254 -11.46 -15.46 -40.43
N GLU A 255 -12.13 -16.28 -39.60
CA GLU A 255 -13.28 -15.83 -38.80
C GLU A 255 -12.86 -14.71 -37.83
N LEU A 256 -11.64 -14.81 -37.27
CA LEU A 256 -11.09 -13.81 -36.37
C LEU A 256 -10.62 -12.53 -37.08
N ARG A 257 -10.27 -12.59 -38.37
CA ARG A 257 -10.02 -11.39 -39.20
C ARG A 257 -11.30 -10.62 -39.53
N LEU A 258 -12.38 -11.33 -39.88
CA LEU A 258 -13.68 -10.72 -40.23
C LEU A 258 -14.38 -10.00 -39.05
N LEU A 259 -13.90 -10.22 -37.82
CA LEU A 259 -14.34 -9.50 -36.62
C LEU A 259 -13.47 -8.27 -36.27
N LEU A 260 -12.43 -8.00 -37.07
CA LEU A 260 -11.44 -6.93 -36.83
C LEU A 260 -11.33 -5.98 -38.04
N SER A 261 -12.34 -5.98 -38.93
CA SER A 261 -12.47 -5.16 -40.14
C SER A 261 -13.81 -4.43 -40.17
#